data_AF-A0A8J8BK55-F1
#
_entry.id   AF-A0A8J8BK55-F1
#
_cell.length_a   1.000
_cell.length_b   1.000
_cell.length_c   1.000
_cell.angle_alpha   90.00
_cell.angle_beta   90.00
_cell.angle_gamma   90.00
#
_symmetry.space_group_name_H-M   'P 1'
#
loop_
_entity.id
_entity.type
_entity.pdbx_description
1 polymer ?
#
loop_
_entity_poly.entity_id
_entity_poly.type
_entity_poly.pdbx_seq_one_letter_code
_entity_poly.pdbx_strand_id
1 'polypeptide(L)'
;MKGRLFIIVILLFLLSMQVNSDEGKGAVLYFFYSSTCPHCAAEKPFLEELEEMYPQLEVRYLEASKNADLFGKMAEDYNTSA
;
A
#
# COMPACT_ATOMS: atom_id res chain seq x y z
N MET A 1 47.42 -4.11 -21.53
CA MET A 1 47.16 -4.04 -20.06
C MET A 1 46.15 -2.95 -19.69
N LYS A 2 46.27 -1.73 -20.23
CA LYS A 2 45.37 -0.58 -19.94
C LYS A 2 43.89 -0.84 -20.28
N GLY A 3 43.60 -1.50 -21.41
CA GLY A 3 42.22 -1.84 -21.82
C GLY A 3 41.55 -2.90 -20.95
N ARG A 4 42.32 -3.87 -20.42
CA ARG A 4 41.79 -4.85 -19.45
C ARG A 4 41.43 -4.19 -18.12
N LEU A 5 42.23 -3.22 -17.69
CA LEU A 5 41.95 -2.44 -16.48
C LEU A 5 40.67 -1.60 -16.63
N PHE A 6 40.48 -0.97 -17.80
CA PHE A 6 39.30 -0.16 -18.09
C PHE A 6 38.00 -0.98 -18.11
N ILE A 7 38.04 -2.19 -18.67
CA ILE A 7 36.91 -3.12 -18.69
C ILE A 7 36.52 -3.54 -17.27
N ILE A 8 37.48 -3.86 -16.41
CA ILE A 8 37.23 -4.27 -15.02
C ILE A 8 36.54 -3.14 -14.22
N VAL A 9 36.98 -1.89 -14.42
CA VAL A 9 36.38 -0.73 -13.75
C VAL A 9 34.94 -0.48 -14.21
N ILE A 10 34.66 -0.60 -15.51
CA ILE A 10 33.29 -0.48 -16.05
C ILE A 10 32.40 -1.60 -15.51
N LEU A 11 32.91 -2.84 -15.44
CA LEU A 11 32.16 -3.99 -14.93
C LEU A 11 31.84 -3.82 -13.44
N LEU A 12 32.79 -3.32 -12.65
CA LEU A 12 32.56 -2.98 -11.24
C LEU A 12 31.53 -1.85 -11.08
N PHE A 13 31.57 -0.83 -11.94
CA PHE A 13 30.62 0.28 -11.92
C PHE A 13 29.19 -0.16 -12.26
N LEU A 14 29.03 -1.10 -13.21
CA LEU A 14 27.74 -1.67 -13.56
C LEU A 14 27.16 -2.54 -12.44
N LEU A 15 28.00 -3.25 -11.68
CA LEU A 15 27.54 -4.03 -10.52
C LEU A 15 27.05 -3.16 -9.35
N SER A 16 27.48 -1.89 -9.25
CA SER A 16 27.01 -0.95 -8.23
C SER A 16 25.60 -0.41 -8.47
N MET A 17 25.01 -0.62 -9.65
CA MET A 17 23.58 -0.36 -9.89
C MET A 17 22.71 -1.49 -9.33
N GLN A 18 22.78 -1.72 -8.02
CA GLN A 18 21.76 -2.53 -7.36
C GLN A 18 20.51 -1.67 -7.20
N VAL A 19 19.55 -1.84 -8.11
CA VAL A 19 18.19 -1.33 -7.94
C VAL A 19 17.59 -2.08 -6.75
N ASN A 20 17.57 -1.43 -5.59
CA ASN A 20 16.78 -1.88 -4.47
C ASN A 20 15.33 -1.47 -4.78
N SER A 21 14.64 -2.30 -5.55
CA SER A 21 13.18 -2.26 -5.58
C SER A 21 12.75 -2.79 -4.22
N ASP A 22 12.29 -1.91 -3.33
CA ASP A 22 11.62 -2.32 -2.12
C ASP A 22 10.27 -2.94 -2.53
N GLU A 23 10.30 -4.21 -2.93
CA GLU A 23 9.10 -5.07 -3.03
C GLU A 23 8.53 -5.36 -1.62
N GLY A 24 9.09 -4.75 -0.57
CA GLY A 24 8.88 -5.01 0.82
C GLY A 24 7.74 -4.21 1.43
N LYS A 25 6.58 -4.87 1.52
CA LYS A 25 5.34 -4.46 2.24
C LYS A 25 4.50 -3.47 1.46
N GLY A 26 3.67 -4.04 0.61
CA GLY A 26 2.49 -3.36 0.09
C GLY A 26 1.66 -2.67 1.19
N ALA A 27 0.93 -1.64 0.80
CA ALA A 27 0.12 -0.86 1.73
C ALA A 27 -1.13 -1.64 2.15
N VAL A 28 -1.56 -1.48 3.41
CA VAL A 28 -2.85 -1.99 3.88
C VAL A 28 -3.76 -0.81 4.17
N LEU A 29 -4.89 -0.73 3.47
CA LEU A 29 -5.92 0.28 3.68
C LEU A 29 -7.07 -0.34 4.46
N TYR A 30 -7.42 0.20 5.62
CA TYR A 30 -8.59 -0.23 6.38
C TYR A 30 -9.78 0.65 6.03
N PHE A 31 -10.83 0.06 5.46
CA PHE A 31 -12.06 0.75 5.11
C PHE A 31 -13.17 0.33 6.07
N PHE A 32 -13.50 1.20 7.02
CA PHE A 32 -14.66 1.02 7.89
C PHE A 32 -15.92 1.46 7.16
N TYR A 33 -16.86 0.55 6.96
CA TYR A 33 -18.09 0.80 6.21
C TYR A 33 -19.34 0.41 7.01
N SER A 34 -20.50 0.77 6.49
CA SER A 34 -21.79 0.26 6.94
C SER A 34 -22.59 -0.26 5.75
N SER A 35 -23.21 -1.43 5.89
CA SER A 35 -24.12 -1.98 4.86
C SER A 35 -25.30 -1.05 4.51
N THR A 36 -25.68 -0.14 5.41
CA THR A 36 -26.76 0.84 5.19
C THR A 36 -26.25 2.22 4.77
N CYS A 37 -24.95 2.38 4.54
CA CYS A 37 -24.34 3.64 4.12
C CYS A 37 -24.23 3.71 2.59
N PRO A 38 -25.08 4.52 1.90
CA PRO A 38 -25.06 4.60 0.43
C PRO A 38 -23.76 5.17 -0.12
N HIS A 39 -23.10 6.07 0.62
CA HIS A 39 -21.78 6.60 0.24
C HIS A 39 -20.70 5.53 0.26
N CYS A 40 -20.73 4.65 1.25
CA CYS A 40 -19.79 3.55 1.38
C CYS A 40 -19.97 2.52 0.25
N ALA A 41 -21.22 2.29 -0.17
CA ALA A 41 -21.52 1.45 -1.32
C ALA A 41 -21.02 2.06 -2.65
N ALA A 42 -21.08 3.39 -2.78
CA ALA A 42 -20.58 4.11 -3.95
C ALA A 42 -19.04 4.16 -4.02
N GLU A 43 -18.35 4.12 -2.88
CA GLU A 43 -16.88 4.12 -2.79
C GLU A 43 -16.28 2.76 -3.17
N LYS A 44 -16.98 1.66 -2.89
CA LYS A 44 -16.47 0.30 -3.07
C LYS A 44 -15.89 0.02 -4.47
N PRO A 45 -16.54 0.38 -5.60
CA PRO A 45 -15.96 0.15 -6.92
C PRO A 45 -14.62 0.84 -7.15
N PHE A 46 -14.41 2.03 -6.57
CA PHE A 46 -13.13 2.74 -6.65
C PHE A 46 -12.03 2.04 -5.86
N LEU A 47 -12.35 1.50 -4.68
CA LEU A 47 -11.40 0.70 -3.90
C LEU A 47 -11.05 -0.62 -4.62
N GLU A 48 -12.02 -1.27 -5.27
CA GLU A 48 -11.78 -2.47 -6.09
C GLU A 48 -10.86 -2.14 -7.28
N GLU A 49 -11.08 -1.01 -7.97
CA GLU A 49 -10.19 -0.54 -9.05
C GLU A 49 -8.77 -0.23 -8.53
N LEU A 50 -8.64 0.35 -7.33
CA LEU A 50 -7.35 0.59 -6.69
C LEU A 50 -6.59 -0.71 -6.40
N GLU A 51 -7.28 -1.75 -5.91
CA GLU A 51 -6.67 -3.07 -5.67
C GLU A 51 -6.19 -3.72 -6.97
N GLU A 52 -6.89 -3.52 -8.10
CA GLU A 52 -6.46 -3.97 -9.42
C GLU A 52 -5.23 -3.19 -9.94
N MET A 53 -5.22 -1.87 -9.78
CA MET A 53 -4.13 -1.01 -10.24
C MET A 53 -2.85 -1.17 -9.42
N TYR A 54 -2.97 -1.49 -8.13
CA TYR A 54 -1.87 -1.66 -7.20
C TYR A 54 -1.94 -3.06 -6.56
N PRO A 55 -1.41 -4.11 -7.19
CA PRO A 55 -1.51 -5.50 -6.69
C PRO A 55 -0.89 -5.74 -5.31
N GLN A 56 -0.05 -4.81 -4.85
CA GLN A 56 0.52 -4.80 -3.50
C GLN A 56 -0.40 -4.12 -2.46
N LEU A 57 -1.45 -3.43 -2.86
CA LEU A 57 -2.43 -2.85 -1.96
C LEU A 57 -3.40 -3.93 -1.47
N GLU A 58 -3.58 -4.04 -0.16
CA GLU A 58 -4.64 -4.84 0.47
C GLU A 58 -5.68 -3.89 1.06
N VAL A 59 -6.94 -3.94 0.59
CA VAL A 59 -8.04 -3.22 1.24
C VAL A 59 -8.78 -4.16 2.20
N ARG A 60 -8.80 -3.79 3.48
CA ARG A 60 -9.51 -4.49 4.54
C ARG A 60 -10.85 -3.81 4.82
N TYR A 61 -11.91 -4.42 4.31
CA TYR A 61 -13.29 -3.98 4.52
C TYR A 61 -13.82 -4.42 5.89
N LEU A 62 -14.05 -3.48 6.79
CA LEU A 62 -14.55 -3.75 8.15
C LEU A 62 -15.93 -3.12 8.35
N GLU A 63 -16.92 -3.95 8.69
CA GLU A 63 -18.23 -3.41 9.08
C GLU A 63 -18.09 -2.70 10.43
N ALA A 64 -18.31 -1.38 10.43
CA ALA A 64 -18.05 -0.50 11.58
C ALA A 64 -18.84 -0.93 12.82
N SER A 65 -20.12 -1.30 12.64
CA SER A 65 -20.98 -1.76 13.74
C SER A 65 -20.47 -3.04 14.42
N LYS A 66 -19.79 -3.93 13.68
CA LYS A 66 -19.20 -5.17 14.22
C LYS A 66 -17.80 -4.95 14.79
N ASN A 67 -17.17 -3.81 14.49
CA ASN A 67 -15.82 -3.45 14.89
C ASN A 67 -15.80 -2.12 15.65
N ALA A 68 -16.86 -1.83 16.42
CA ALA A 68 -17.10 -0.51 17.01
C ALA A 68 -15.92 -0.01 17.87
N ASP A 69 -15.31 -0.88 18.67
CA ASP A 69 -14.15 -0.54 19.50
C ASP A 69 -12.94 -0.12 18.65
N LEU A 70 -12.66 -0.87 17.58
CA LEU A 70 -11.54 -0.57 16.68
C LEU A 70 -11.80 0.70 15.87
N PHE A 71 -13.04 0.90 15.43
CA PHE A 71 -13.45 2.09 14.72
C PHE A 71 -13.34 3.34 15.61
N GLY A 72 -13.81 3.26 16.85
CA GLY A 72 -13.65 4.33 17.85
C GLY A 72 -12.18 4.65 18.13
N LYS A 73 -11.36 3.61 18.32
CA LYS A 73 -9.92 3.79 18.51
C LYS A 73 -9.24 4.47 17.32
N MET A 74 -9.60 4.08 16.09
CA MET A 74 -9.12 4.75 14.88
C MET A 74 -9.53 6.22 14.87
N ALA A 75 -10.79 6.52 15.16
CA ALA A 75 -11.29 7.89 15.19
C ALA A 75 -10.52 8.77 16.20
N GLU A 76 -10.23 8.23 17.38
CA GLU A 76 -9.40 8.89 18.40
C GLU A 76 -7.95 9.10 17.94
N ASP A 77 -7.29 8.04 17.47
CA ASP A 77 -5.88 8.05 17.05
C ASP A 77 -5.62 9.07 15.92
N TYR A 78 -6.61 9.26 15.03
CA TYR A 78 -6.52 10.17 13.88
C TYR A 78 -7.27 11.50 14.06
N ASN A 79 -7.81 11.78 15.24
CA ASN A 79 -8.56 13.02 15.56
C ASN A 79 -9.73 13.29 14.58
N THR A 80 -10.51 12.25 14.27
CA THR A 80 -11.72 12.33 13.43
C THR A 80 -12.96 11.88 14.21
N SER A 81 -14.16 12.20 13.73
CA SER A 81 -15.40 11.66 14.29
C SER A 81 -15.59 10.20 13.90
N ALA A 82 -16.01 9.38 14.88
CA ALA A 82 -16.64 8.09 14.65
C ALA A 82 -18.11 8.27 14.24
#